data_AF-A0A3C1EWY0-F1
#
_entry.id   AF-A0A3C1EWY0-F1
#
_cell.length_a   1.000
_cell.length_b   1.000
_cell.length_c   1.000
_cell.angle_alpha   90.00
_cell.angle_beta   90.00
_cell.angle_gamma   90.00
#
_symmetry.space_group_name_H-M   'P 1'
#
loop_
_entity.id
_entity.type
_entity.pdbx_description
1 polymer ?
#
loop_
_entity_poly.entity_id
_entity_poly.type
_entity_poly.pdbx_seq_one_letter_code
_entity_poly.pdbx_strand_id
1 'polypeptide(L)'
;MESNSRAIPPQVILGIIIEMLKKIIKCSVIILLFIHDNSYGNRPIRSIRYPSYSSNNNYFINFKPNSDFGEDGCGQAFSVQNQKEILWSVNWYAREVVLLNDGNKLIRLDPWRNYSDDLSDFAIAFYFKGKELSSYLVKDLVKKKKYISRIGLDYSWHAATSSVKTGLSQDENEYTLVTADKNVYVFDTNNGKIKHKFKDTKARTSRELNIEYVQNIKDLGEKLYNSSDKLKVYKKTFNLKNTSAYYRTVQHEYIEAGPWNGKWDGIFSLKKKIKKQFNYNIKIICRFEIDKNYKVITNITPDKILNAIKQINNNNLIRTLMQNNKINNILLNIGGNNLHWQTRMAKAYKNITDKNNIMLVPLDEWIEFSFEDENGWTSATFFYPINSDILFLNEWHGSQSFYPNYLFRDNNNSCIIINKNGKIIELK
;
A
#
# COMPACT_ATOMS: atom_id res chain seq x y z
N MET A 1 -9.10 -70.60 11.24
CA MET A 1 -9.34 -69.18 10.92
C MET A 1 -8.09 -68.64 10.25
N GLU A 2 -7.96 -68.83 8.93
CA GLU A 2 -6.85 -68.27 8.17
C GLU A 2 -7.20 -66.82 7.81
N SER A 3 -6.46 -65.87 8.38
CA SER A 3 -6.63 -64.45 8.10
C SER A 3 -6.05 -64.15 6.71
N ASN A 4 -6.93 -64.06 5.72
CA ASN A 4 -6.60 -63.56 4.39
C ASN A 4 -6.26 -62.06 4.47
N SER A 5 -5.02 -61.74 4.85
CA SER A 5 -4.49 -60.39 4.73
C SER A 5 -4.17 -60.12 3.26
N ARG A 6 -5.05 -59.38 2.58
CA ARG A 6 -4.75 -58.87 1.24
C ARG A 6 -3.74 -57.74 1.40
N ALA A 7 -2.51 -57.96 0.96
CA ALA A 7 -1.50 -56.92 0.87
C ALA A 7 -2.00 -55.78 -0.02
N ILE A 8 -1.86 -54.54 0.45
CA ILE A 8 -2.21 -53.35 -0.32
C ILE A 8 -1.16 -53.20 -1.44
N PRO A 9 -1.58 -53.02 -2.72
CA PRO A 9 -0.64 -52.84 -3.81
C PRO A 9 0.29 -51.64 -3.56
N PRO A 10 1.61 -51.76 -3.84
CA PRO A 10 2.57 -50.67 -3.65
C PRO A 10 2.17 -49.35 -4.34
N GLN A 11 1.44 -49.41 -5.46
CA GLN A 11 0.97 -48.21 -6.16
C GLN A 11 -0.08 -47.42 -5.34
N VAL A 12 -0.92 -48.11 -4.56
CA VAL A 12 -1.93 -47.47 -3.70
C VAL A 12 -1.24 -46.76 -2.54
N ILE A 13 -0.21 -47.38 -1.94
CA ILE A 13 0.59 -46.78 -0.87
C ILE A 13 1.31 -45.52 -1.37
N LEU A 14 1.93 -45.58 -2.56
CA LEU A 14 2.61 -44.45 -3.17
C LEU A 14 1.64 -43.28 -3.46
N GLY A 15 0.44 -43.56 -3.95
CA GLY A 15 -0.60 -42.54 -4.18
C GLY A 15 -1.02 -41.82 -2.90
N ILE A 16 -1.18 -42.55 -1.79
CA ILE A 16 -1.50 -41.99 -0.47
C ILE A 16 -0.35 -41.09 0.02
N ILE A 17 0.89 -41.54 -0.10
CA ILE A 17 2.08 -40.76 0.30
C ILE A 17 2.18 -39.45 -0.49
N ILE A 18 1.95 -39.48 -1.81
CA ILE A 18 1.99 -38.28 -2.66
C ILE A 18 0.91 -37.27 -2.25
N GLU A 19 -0.33 -37.72 -2.00
CA GLU A 19 -1.40 -36.83 -1.57
C GLU A 19 -1.16 -36.26 -0.15
N MET A 20 -0.55 -37.03 0.75
CA MET A 20 -0.11 -36.52 2.05
C MET A 20 0.98 -35.46 1.90
N LEU A 21 1.99 -35.69 1.05
CA LEU A 21 3.07 -34.73 0.80
C LEU A 21 2.55 -33.42 0.20
N LYS A 22 1.61 -33.47 -0.76
CA LYS A 22 0.97 -32.27 -1.31
C LYS A 22 0.27 -31.45 -0.23
N LYS A 23 -0.46 -32.11 0.68
CA LYS A 23 -1.12 -31.44 1.81
C LYS A 23 -0.11 -30.79 2.75
N ILE A 24 0.97 -31.51 3.10
CA ILE A 24 2.05 -30.99 3.95
C ILE A 24 2.70 -29.76 3.29
N ILE A 25 3.07 -29.84 2.01
CA ILE A 25 3.66 -28.72 1.28
C ILE A 25 2.71 -27.52 1.25
N LYS A 26 1.42 -27.73 0.97
CA LYS A 26 0.42 -26.64 0.96
C LYS A 26 0.31 -25.97 2.33
N CYS A 27 0.24 -26.75 3.41
CA CYS A 27 0.23 -26.22 4.77
C CYS A 27 1.53 -25.46 5.10
N SER A 28 2.69 -26.00 4.75
CA SER A 28 3.99 -25.36 4.98
C SER A 28 4.13 -24.04 4.22
N VAL A 29 3.65 -23.94 2.97
CA VAL A 29 3.66 -22.69 2.20
C VAL A 29 2.74 -21.64 2.85
N ILE A 30 1.54 -22.03 3.30
CA ILE A 30 0.64 -21.11 4.01
C ILE A 30 1.31 -20.61 5.29
N ILE A 31 1.92 -21.51 6.08
CA ILE A 31 2.65 -21.14 7.30
C ILE A 31 3.82 -20.21 6.98
N LEU A 32 4.61 -20.50 5.94
CA LEU A 32 5.74 -19.65 5.52
C LEU A 32 5.27 -18.27 5.03
N LEU A 33 4.15 -18.17 4.33
CA LEU A 33 3.55 -16.88 3.94
C LEU A 33 3.06 -16.09 5.16
N PHE A 34 2.42 -16.77 6.12
CA PHE A 34 2.04 -16.16 7.39
C PHE A 34 3.27 -15.69 8.19
N ILE A 35 4.35 -16.48 8.23
CA ILE A 35 5.61 -16.09 8.89
C ILE A 35 6.26 -14.91 8.15
N HIS A 36 6.30 -14.96 6.82
CA HIS A 36 6.89 -13.90 5.99
C HIS A 36 6.14 -12.57 6.16
N ASP A 37 4.82 -12.55 6.02
CA ASP A 37 4.01 -11.34 6.17
C ASP A 37 4.07 -10.76 7.58
N ASN A 38 4.16 -11.62 8.61
CA ASN A 38 4.39 -11.16 9.97
C ASN A 38 5.85 -10.70 10.22
N SER A 39 6.84 -11.16 9.45
CA SER A 39 8.26 -10.83 9.69
C SER A 39 8.70 -9.45 9.17
N TYR A 40 8.04 -8.90 8.15
CA TYR A 40 8.42 -7.61 7.56
C TYR A 40 7.62 -6.43 8.11
N GLY A 41 6.36 -6.63 8.48
CA GLY A 41 5.55 -5.57 9.07
C GLY A 41 5.79 -5.33 10.56
N ASN A 42 6.51 -6.23 11.24
CA ASN A 42 6.85 -6.12 12.67
C ASN A 42 8.18 -5.41 12.90
N ARG A 43 8.80 -4.85 11.85
CA ARG A 43 10.05 -4.14 12.07
C ARG A 43 9.71 -2.83 12.76
N PRO A 44 10.28 -2.58 13.94
CA PRO A 44 10.17 -1.29 14.58
C PRO A 44 10.59 -0.21 13.54
N ILE A 45 9.98 0.99 13.54
CA ILE A 45 10.43 2.11 12.69
C ILE A 45 11.91 2.40 12.93
N ARG A 46 12.78 2.38 11.92
CA ARG A 46 14.22 2.58 12.14
C ARG A 46 14.53 3.82 13.00
N SER A 47 15.31 3.65 14.06
CA SER A 47 15.77 4.72 14.92
C SER A 47 16.68 5.65 14.12
N ILE A 48 16.32 6.93 14.06
CA ILE A 48 17.08 7.97 13.37
C ILE A 48 17.64 8.95 14.39
N ARG A 49 18.85 9.47 14.14
CA ARG A 49 19.40 10.58 14.91
C ARG A 49 18.74 11.86 14.41
N TYR A 50 18.11 12.60 15.31
CA TYR A 50 17.56 13.92 15.00
C TYR A 50 17.57 14.76 16.29
N PRO A 51 17.92 16.06 16.19
CA PRO A 51 17.66 17.00 17.27
C PRO A 51 16.16 17.36 17.29
N SER A 52 15.59 17.47 18.49
CA SER A 52 14.27 18.08 18.69
C SER A 52 14.46 19.42 19.39
N TYR A 53 13.96 20.49 18.79
CA TYR A 53 14.10 21.87 19.30
C TYR A 53 12.88 22.28 20.14
N SER A 54 13.09 23.19 21.08
CA SER A 54 12.00 23.92 21.75
C SER A 54 11.32 24.88 20.77
N SER A 55 10.09 25.31 21.07
CA SER A 55 9.31 26.16 20.16
C SER A 55 9.97 27.53 19.90
N ASN A 56 10.72 28.05 20.88
CA ASN A 56 11.53 29.26 20.76
C ASN A 56 12.94 29.04 20.17
N ASN A 57 13.31 27.81 19.81
CA ASN A 57 14.64 27.42 19.30
C ASN A 57 15.82 27.79 20.22
N ASN A 58 15.61 28.01 21.52
CA ASN A 58 16.69 28.28 22.47
C ASN A 58 17.32 27.00 23.04
N TYR A 59 16.61 25.86 22.95
CA TYR A 59 17.05 24.58 23.47
C TYR A 59 16.82 23.46 22.45
N PHE A 60 17.60 22.40 22.57
CA PHE A 60 17.35 21.17 21.83
C PHE A 60 17.78 19.94 22.63
N ILE A 61 17.17 18.80 22.32
CA ILE A 61 17.61 17.49 22.79
C ILE A 61 18.11 16.68 21.59
N ASN A 62 19.31 16.11 21.73
CA ASN A 62 19.91 15.23 20.73
C ASN A 62 19.78 13.77 21.18
N PHE A 63 19.07 12.97 20.39
CA PHE A 63 18.91 11.54 20.64
C PHE A 63 19.90 10.71 19.82
N LYS A 64 20.60 9.80 20.50
CA LYS A 64 21.50 8.82 19.91
C LYS A 64 20.98 7.41 20.23
N PRO A 65 20.39 6.70 19.25
CA PRO A 65 19.98 5.33 19.47
C PRO A 65 21.21 4.40 19.54
N ASN A 66 21.12 3.37 20.37
CA ASN A 66 22.14 2.33 20.52
C ASN A 66 21.93 1.15 19.56
N SER A 67 20.76 1.05 18.95
CA SER A 67 20.35 0.03 17.98
C SER A 67 19.63 0.70 16.80
N ASP A 68 19.48 -0.02 15.69
CA ASP A 68 18.64 0.45 14.57
C ASP A 68 17.14 0.48 14.92
N PHE A 69 16.73 -0.12 16.06
CA PHE A 69 15.34 -0.38 16.42
C PHE A 69 15.13 -0.35 17.93
N GLY A 70 14.01 0.21 18.39
CA GLY A 70 13.61 0.21 19.79
C GLY A 70 14.04 1.47 20.56
N GLU A 71 13.92 1.40 21.89
CA GLU A 71 14.07 2.53 22.81
C GLU A 71 15.47 2.63 23.42
N ASP A 72 16.37 1.70 23.08
CA ASP A 72 17.72 1.71 23.61
C ASP A 72 18.51 2.87 22.99
N GLY A 73 19.00 3.76 23.84
CA GLY A 73 19.74 4.94 23.41
C GLY A 73 19.99 5.91 24.54
N CYS A 74 20.39 7.13 24.18
CA CYS A 74 20.47 8.23 25.12
C CYS A 74 19.99 9.53 24.47
N GLY A 75 19.44 10.41 25.30
CA GLY A 75 19.08 11.78 24.95
C GLY A 75 19.87 12.76 25.81
N GLN A 76 20.40 13.82 25.20
CA GLN A 76 21.12 14.87 25.92
C GLN A 76 20.55 16.24 25.53
N ALA A 77 20.16 17.04 26.51
CA ALA A 77 19.61 18.37 26.30
C ALA A 77 20.70 19.45 26.39
N PHE A 78 20.59 20.45 25.52
CA PHE A 78 21.57 21.52 25.35
C PHE A 78 20.86 22.87 25.18
N SER A 79 21.56 23.94 25.55
CA SER A 79 21.24 25.29 25.07
C SER A 79 21.79 25.47 23.66
N VAL A 80 21.05 26.14 22.79
CA VAL A 80 21.52 26.48 21.44
C VAL A 80 22.71 27.44 21.49
N GLN A 81 22.74 28.34 22.49
CA GLN A 81 23.85 29.28 22.69
C GLN A 81 25.13 28.58 23.19
N ASN A 82 25.00 27.49 23.94
CA ASN A 82 26.13 26.73 24.50
C ASN A 82 25.96 25.22 24.30
N GLN A 83 26.27 24.74 23.10
CA GLN A 83 26.11 23.32 22.73
C GLN A 83 27.11 22.38 23.40
N LYS A 84 28.08 22.90 24.17
CA LYS A 84 29.07 22.09 24.88
C LYS A 84 28.60 21.65 26.26
N GLU A 85 27.64 22.35 26.84
CA GLU A 85 27.14 22.09 28.18
C GLU A 85 25.85 21.25 28.12
N ILE A 86 25.93 20.05 28.69
CA ILE A 86 24.77 19.18 28.84
C ILE A 86 23.95 19.69 30.02
N LEU A 87 22.71 20.11 29.76
CA LEU A 87 21.78 20.55 30.81
C LEU A 87 21.28 19.38 31.66
N TRP A 88 20.96 18.27 31.00
CA TRP A 88 20.56 17.00 31.59
C TRP A 88 20.54 15.91 30.51
N SER A 89 20.38 14.64 30.92
CA SER A 89 20.35 13.50 30.02
C SER A 89 19.33 12.44 30.45
N VAL A 90 19.01 11.56 29.50
CA VAL A 90 18.18 10.36 29.68
C VAL A 90 18.87 9.15 29.05
N ASN A 91 18.61 7.95 29.59
CA ASN A 91 19.19 6.67 29.15
C ASN A 91 18.24 5.87 28.23
N TRP A 92 17.43 6.58 27.44
CA TRP A 92 16.51 6.01 26.47
C TRP A 92 16.46 6.87 25.20
N TYR A 93 15.89 6.31 24.15
CA TYR A 93 15.61 6.94 22.86
C TYR A 93 14.10 7.12 22.68
N ALA A 94 13.70 8.28 22.16
CA ALA A 94 12.34 8.48 21.66
C ALA A 94 12.38 9.14 20.29
N ARG A 95 11.42 8.76 19.44
CA ARG A 95 11.25 9.32 18.09
C ARG A 95 10.41 10.59 18.07
N GLU A 96 9.60 10.81 19.10
CA GLU A 96 8.77 12.00 19.20
C GLU A 96 8.80 12.52 20.64
N VAL A 97 9.23 13.77 20.78
CA VAL A 97 9.25 14.49 22.05
C VAL A 97 8.85 15.94 21.83
N VAL A 98 8.38 16.59 22.89
CA VAL A 98 8.16 18.03 22.93
C VAL A 98 9.03 18.61 24.04
N LEU A 99 10.00 19.43 23.66
CA LEU A 99 10.89 20.14 24.59
C LEU A 99 10.29 21.53 24.88
N LEU A 100 10.13 21.87 26.15
CA LEU A 100 9.59 23.17 26.54
C LEU A 100 10.65 24.27 26.43
N ASN A 101 10.20 25.52 26.37
CA ASN A 101 11.03 26.71 26.21
C ASN A 101 11.89 27.05 27.43
N ASP A 102 11.69 26.39 28.57
CA ASP A 102 12.58 26.49 29.74
C ASP A 102 13.80 25.56 29.64
N GLY A 103 13.83 24.66 28.64
CA GLY A 103 14.90 23.68 28.44
C GLY A 103 14.99 22.61 29.53
N ASN A 104 14.14 22.64 30.55
CA ASN A 104 14.17 21.76 31.71
C ASN A 104 13.08 20.70 31.68
N LYS A 105 11.99 20.92 30.94
CA LYS A 105 10.87 19.99 30.83
C LYS A 105 10.81 19.34 29.46
N LEU A 106 10.43 18.06 29.45
CA LEU A 106 10.29 17.26 28.24
C LEU A 106 9.02 16.42 28.33
N ILE A 107 8.25 16.38 27.25
CA ILE A 107 7.12 15.47 27.08
C ILE A 107 7.55 14.42 26.07
N ARG A 108 7.52 13.14 26.47
CA ARG A 108 7.81 12.00 25.59
C ARG A 108 6.49 11.43 25.09
N LEU A 109 6.36 11.25 23.78
CA LEU A 109 5.22 10.58 23.16
C LEU A 109 5.60 9.15 22.74
N ASP A 110 4.60 8.28 22.67
CA ASP A 110 4.73 6.88 22.25
C ASP A 110 5.52 6.75 20.95
N PRO A 111 6.72 6.15 20.98
CA PRO A 111 7.52 6.02 19.78
C PRO A 111 7.22 4.74 18.99
N TRP A 112 6.51 3.75 19.55
CA TRP A 112 6.40 2.41 18.96
C TRP A 112 5.10 1.68 19.31
N ARG A 113 4.31 1.39 18.27
CA ARG A 113 3.01 0.72 18.41
C ARG A 113 3.16 -0.80 18.35
N ASN A 114 3.76 -1.39 19.38
CA ASN A 114 3.72 -2.85 19.52
C ASN A 114 2.32 -3.25 19.96
N TYR A 115 1.39 -3.45 19.01
CA TYR A 115 -0.01 -3.74 19.34
C TYR A 115 -0.15 -4.85 20.40
N SER A 116 -0.42 -4.42 21.64
CA SER A 116 -0.80 -5.29 22.74
C SER A 116 -2.32 -5.32 22.81
N ASP A 117 -2.90 -6.52 22.93
CA ASP A 117 -4.36 -6.64 22.98
C ASP A 117 -4.98 -5.97 24.22
N ASP A 118 -4.19 -5.75 25.27
CA ASP A 118 -4.59 -5.06 26.49
C ASP A 118 -4.28 -3.56 26.48
N LEU A 119 -3.69 -3.03 25.40
CA LEU A 119 -3.27 -1.62 25.27
C LEU A 119 -2.34 -1.19 26.40
N SER A 120 -1.44 -2.08 26.81
CA SER A 120 -0.42 -1.83 27.84
C SER A 120 0.78 -1.03 27.33
N ASP A 121 0.77 -0.64 26.06
CA ASP A 121 1.81 0.19 25.48
C ASP A 121 1.89 1.55 26.15
N PHE A 122 3.12 2.08 26.22
CA PHE A 122 3.41 3.43 26.69
C PHE A 122 2.71 4.46 25.79
N ALA A 123 2.05 5.47 26.36
CA ALA A 123 1.39 6.54 25.60
C ALA A 123 2.13 7.87 25.68
N ILE A 124 2.35 8.36 26.90
CA ILE A 124 2.94 9.67 27.16
C ILE A 124 3.62 9.69 28.52
N ALA A 125 4.74 10.40 28.64
CA ALA A 125 5.34 10.73 29.93
C ALA A 125 5.90 12.14 29.96
N PHE A 126 6.02 12.65 31.19
CA PHE A 126 6.48 13.99 31.50
C PHE A 126 7.77 13.89 32.30
N TYR A 127 8.75 14.72 31.96
CA TYR A 127 10.07 14.71 32.59
C TYR A 127 10.47 16.12 33.02
N PHE A 128 11.21 16.19 34.13
CA PHE A 128 11.90 17.40 34.58
C PHE A 128 13.38 17.08 34.82
N LYS A 129 14.27 17.78 34.09
CA LYS A 129 15.72 17.58 34.13
C LYS A 129 16.12 16.10 34.00
N GLY A 130 15.50 15.40 33.04
CA GLY A 130 15.74 13.98 32.77
C GLY A 130 15.05 12.98 33.72
N LYS A 131 14.36 13.45 34.77
CA LYS A 131 13.63 12.58 35.70
C LYS A 131 12.15 12.50 35.34
N GLU A 132 11.60 11.28 35.31
CA GLU A 132 10.16 11.08 35.06
C GLU A 132 9.33 11.64 36.21
N LEU A 133 8.31 12.42 35.87
CA LEU A 133 7.32 12.97 36.79
C LEU A 133 6.07 12.09 36.84
N SER A 134 5.60 11.65 35.68
CA SER A 134 4.44 10.79 35.50
C SER A 134 4.45 10.14 34.12
N SER A 135 3.84 8.97 34.00
CA SER A 135 3.63 8.26 32.74
C SER A 135 2.21 7.69 32.66
N TYR A 136 1.74 7.51 31.43
CA TYR A 136 0.43 6.94 31.12
C TYR A 136 0.58 5.89 30.02
N LEU A 137 -0.18 4.80 30.15
CA LEU A 137 -0.33 3.78 29.13
C LEU A 137 -1.52 4.09 28.21
N VAL A 138 -1.57 3.47 27.04
CA VAL A 138 -2.68 3.66 26.09
C VAL A 138 -4.03 3.29 26.72
N LYS A 139 -4.10 2.21 27.51
CA LYS A 139 -5.32 1.82 28.27
C LYS A 139 -5.77 2.85 29.30
N ASP A 140 -4.86 3.69 29.79
CA ASP A 140 -5.19 4.75 30.75
C ASP A 140 -5.95 5.88 30.04
N LEU A 141 -5.63 6.14 28.77
CA LEU A 141 -6.16 7.26 28.00
C LEU A 141 -7.29 6.85 27.02
N VAL A 142 -7.25 5.66 26.45
CA VAL A 142 -8.24 5.16 25.49
C VAL A 142 -9.13 4.12 26.13
N LYS A 143 -10.42 4.44 26.30
CA LYS A 143 -11.39 3.57 26.98
C LYS A 143 -12.18 2.70 26.02
N LYS A 144 -12.20 3.02 24.73
CA LYS A 144 -12.95 2.29 23.72
C LYS A 144 -12.03 1.76 22.62
N LYS A 145 -11.54 0.52 22.79
CA LYS A 145 -10.63 -0.18 21.86
C LYS A 145 -11.10 -0.16 20.39
N LYS A 146 -12.42 -0.17 20.13
CA LYS A 146 -12.98 -0.13 18.77
C LYS A 146 -12.60 1.11 17.93
N TYR A 147 -12.15 2.20 18.57
CA TYR A 147 -11.68 3.39 17.87
C TYR A 147 -10.20 3.33 17.48
N ILE A 148 -9.46 2.36 17.99
CA ILE A 148 -8.07 2.18 17.60
C ILE A 148 -8.03 1.68 16.16
N SER A 149 -7.35 2.43 15.30
CA SER A 149 -7.19 2.11 13.89
C SER A 149 -5.93 1.28 13.71
N ARG A 150 -6.07 0.02 13.35
CA ARG A 150 -4.94 -0.86 12.99
C ARG A 150 -4.72 -0.83 11.48
N ILE A 151 -3.48 -0.59 11.05
CA ILE A 151 -3.06 -0.65 9.64
C ILE A 151 -1.84 -1.57 9.60
N GLY A 152 -2.04 -2.82 9.19
CA GLY A 152 -1.02 -3.86 9.31
C GLY A 152 -0.73 -4.19 10.77
N LEU A 153 0.52 -3.98 11.19
CA LEU A 153 0.99 -4.23 12.55
C LEU A 153 1.07 -2.96 13.40
N ASP A 154 1.00 -1.78 12.75
CA ASP A 154 0.85 -0.50 13.44
C ASP A 154 -0.59 -0.26 13.87
N TYR A 155 -0.77 0.47 14.98
CA TYR A 155 -2.09 0.95 15.39
C TYR A 155 -2.05 2.41 15.86
N SER A 156 -3.03 3.22 15.50
CA SER A 156 -3.13 4.60 15.98
C SER A 156 -4.15 4.73 17.10
N TRP A 157 -3.71 5.26 18.23
CA TRP A 157 -4.55 5.63 19.36
C TRP A 157 -4.74 7.14 19.51
N HIS A 158 -4.04 7.96 18.71
CA HIS A 158 -4.31 9.38 18.52
C HIS A 158 -5.48 9.61 17.54
N ALA A 159 -6.22 10.71 17.74
CA ALA A 159 -7.10 11.22 16.70
C ALA A 159 -6.26 11.71 15.51
N ALA A 160 -6.70 11.38 14.29
CA ALA A 160 -6.04 11.82 13.06
C ALA A 160 -6.43 13.26 12.70
N THR A 161 -7.66 13.66 13.05
CA THR A 161 -8.13 15.05 12.97
C THR A 161 -8.98 15.35 14.20
N SER A 162 -9.02 16.62 14.61
CA SER A 162 -9.74 17.08 15.79
C SER A 162 -10.09 18.56 15.66
N SER A 163 -11.12 19.00 16.38
CA SER A 163 -11.43 20.43 16.53
C SER A 163 -10.61 21.08 17.65
N VAL A 164 -10.08 20.27 18.56
CA VAL A 164 -9.11 20.68 19.57
C VAL A 164 -7.71 20.34 19.10
N LYS A 165 -6.77 21.30 19.18
CA LYS A 165 -5.38 21.08 18.79
C LYS A 165 -4.63 20.28 19.86
N THR A 166 -4.02 19.15 19.48
CA THR A 166 -3.00 18.48 20.31
C THR A 166 -1.73 19.33 20.33
N GLY A 167 -1.13 19.54 21.51
CA GLY A 167 0.08 20.33 21.66
C GLY A 167 0.12 21.17 22.95
N LEU A 168 1.18 21.95 23.09
CA LEU A 168 1.36 22.89 24.21
C LEU A 168 0.41 24.08 24.12
N SER A 169 -0.04 24.57 25.28
CA SER A 169 -0.62 25.90 25.43
C SER A 169 0.43 26.98 25.12
N GLN A 170 -0.04 28.21 24.90
CA GLN A 170 0.86 29.34 24.58
C GLN A 170 1.85 29.66 25.71
N ASP A 171 1.45 29.43 26.97
CA ASP A 171 2.29 29.60 28.16
C ASP A 171 3.05 28.32 28.56
N GLU A 172 2.89 27.24 27.79
CA GLU A 172 3.48 25.91 28.01
C GLU A 172 3.18 25.27 29.37
N ASN A 173 2.21 25.79 30.13
CA ASN A 173 1.78 25.21 31.40
C ASN A 173 0.88 23.98 31.20
N GLU A 174 0.31 23.82 30.00
CA GLU A 174 -0.59 22.73 29.68
C GLU A 174 -0.20 22.02 28.38
N TYR A 175 -0.41 20.71 28.34
CA TYR A 175 -0.33 19.91 27.13
C TYR A 175 -1.67 19.26 26.85
N THR A 176 -2.23 19.50 25.66
CA THR A 176 -3.49 18.91 25.23
C THR A 176 -3.24 17.69 24.35
N LEU A 177 -3.94 16.60 24.60
CA LEU A 177 -3.89 15.36 23.83
C LEU A 177 -5.29 14.89 23.45
N VAL A 178 -5.52 14.67 22.16
CA VAL A 178 -6.79 14.12 21.65
C VAL A 178 -6.63 12.66 21.22
N THR A 179 -7.37 11.77 21.87
CA THR A 179 -7.32 10.33 21.61
C THR A 179 -8.32 9.88 20.54
N ALA A 180 -8.08 8.72 19.96
CA ALA A 180 -8.90 8.09 18.93
C ALA A 180 -10.36 7.86 19.36
N ASP A 181 -10.60 7.61 20.66
CA ASP A 181 -11.94 7.48 21.23
C ASP A 181 -12.56 8.83 21.66
N LYS A 182 -12.05 9.92 21.07
CA LYS A 182 -12.58 11.28 21.15
C LYS A 182 -12.46 11.92 22.53
N ASN A 183 -11.64 11.37 23.42
CA ASN A 183 -11.32 12.06 24.68
C ASN A 183 -10.27 13.13 24.42
N VAL A 184 -10.39 14.22 25.16
CA VAL A 184 -9.37 15.24 25.29
C VAL A 184 -8.85 15.18 26.71
N TYR A 185 -7.53 15.10 26.85
CA TYR A 185 -6.82 15.19 28.11
C TYR A 185 -5.96 16.45 28.10
N VAL A 186 -6.10 17.27 29.14
CA VAL A 186 -5.24 18.43 29.37
C VAL A 186 -4.37 18.10 30.58
N PHE A 187 -3.06 18.04 30.35
CA PHE A 187 -2.06 17.71 31.37
C PHE A 187 -1.36 18.98 31.87
N ASP A 188 -1.07 19.05 33.16
CA ASP A 188 -0.16 20.04 33.75
C ASP A 188 1.29 19.67 33.38
N THR A 189 2.02 20.53 32.70
CA THR A 189 3.40 20.21 32.28
C THR A 189 4.41 20.16 33.44
N ASN A 190 4.06 20.70 34.62
CA ASN A 190 4.96 20.72 35.78
C ASN A 190 4.98 19.40 36.57
N ASN A 191 3.91 18.62 36.50
CA ASN A 191 3.78 17.36 37.25
C ASN A 191 3.19 16.21 36.41
N GLY A 192 2.78 16.49 35.18
CA GLY A 192 2.20 15.56 34.22
C GLY A 192 0.81 15.03 34.57
N LYS A 193 0.14 15.55 35.61
CA LYS A 193 -1.21 15.10 36.00
C LYS A 193 -2.27 15.64 35.04
N ILE A 194 -3.31 14.84 34.80
CA ILE A 194 -4.51 15.27 34.07
C ILE A 194 -5.26 16.34 34.88
N LYS A 195 -5.35 17.57 34.39
CA LYS A 195 -6.15 18.67 34.95
C LYS A 195 -7.61 18.61 34.49
N HIS A 196 -7.81 18.38 33.19
CA HIS A 196 -9.14 18.38 32.58
C HIS A 196 -9.32 17.19 31.65
N LYS A 197 -10.56 16.70 31.60
CA LYS A 197 -10.99 15.65 30.69
C LYS A 197 -12.35 15.99 30.10
N PHE A 198 -12.44 16.01 28.78
CA PHE A 198 -13.71 16.24 28.07
C PHE A 198 -13.74 15.49 26.72
N LYS A 199 -14.78 15.71 25.91
CA LYS A 199 -14.95 15.06 24.60
C LYS A 199 -14.81 16.05 23.46
N ASP A 200 -14.05 15.68 22.43
CA ASP A 200 -14.08 16.33 21.11
C ASP A 200 -14.90 15.46 20.15
N THR A 201 -16.19 15.74 20.03
CA THR A 201 -17.09 14.94 19.17
C THR A 201 -16.72 15.00 17.70
N LYS A 202 -15.95 16.03 17.28
CA LYS A 202 -15.42 16.20 15.93
C LYS A 202 -14.08 15.49 15.71
N ALA A 203 -13.47 14.91 16.75
CA ALA A 203 -12.29 14.08 16.59
C ALA A 203 -12.59 12.83 15.76
N ARG A 204 -11.68 12.49 14.84
CA ARG A 204 -11.81 11.37 13.92
C ARG A 204 -10.54 10.55 13.83
N THR A 205 -10.71 9.26 13.69
CA THR A 205 -9.65 8.26 13.51
C THR A 205 -9.23 8.18 12.04
N SER A 206 -8.01 7.69 11.76
CA SER A 206 -7.59 7.40 10.38
C SER A 206 -8.53 6.42 9.68
N ARG A 207 -9.13 5.48 10.43
CA ARG A 207 -10.14 4.54 9.92
C ARG A 207 -11.41 5.25 9.44
N GLU A 208 -11.98 6.14 10.26
CA GLU A 208 -13.17 6.90 9.89
C GLU A 208 -12.91 7.80 8.68
N LEU A 209 -11.73 8.44 8.62
CA LEU A 209 -11.31 9.23 7.47
C LEU A 209 -11.13 8.37 6.22
N ASN A 210 -10.51 7.19 6.34
CA ASN A 210 -10.31 6.28 5.21
C ASN A 210 -11.63 5.69 4.70
N ILE A 211 -12.58 5.36 5.59
CA ILE A 211 -13.92 4.89 5.18
C ILE A 211 -14.63 5.98 4.37
N GLU A 212 -14.64 7.22 4.87
CA GLU A 212 -15.23 8.34 4.14
C GLU A 212 -14.52 8.57 2.81
N TYR A 213 -13.18 8.58 2.80
CA TYR A 213 -12.40 8.72 1.58
C TYR A 213 -12.74 7.63 0.56
N VAL A 214 -12.77 6.36 0.97
CA VAL A 214 -13.14 5.22 0.11
C VAL A 214 -14.58 5.35 -0.41
N GLN A 215 -15.49 5.88 0.39
CA GLN A 215 -16.86 6.14 -0.07
C GLN A 215 -16.90 7.29 -1.08
N ASN A 216 -16.23 8.41 -0.79
CA ASN A 216 -16.17 9.58 -1.67
C ASN A 216 -15.58 9.25 -3.04
N ILE A 217 -14.51 8.44 -3.11
CA ILE A 217 -13.94 8.01 -4.39
C ILE A 217 -14.90 7.07 -5.15
N LYS A 218 -15.68 6.23 -4.46
CA LYS A 218 -16.68 5.36 -5.10
C LYS A 218 -17.83 6.18 -5.66
N ASP A 219 -18.38 7.09 -4.85
CA ASP A 219 -19.48 7.97 -5.25
C ASP A 219 -19.07 8.84 -6.45
N LEU A 220 -17.85 9.37 -6.45
CA LEU A 220 -17.30 10.08 -7.60
C LEU A 220 -17.17 9.15 -8.82
N GLY A 221 -16.64 7.93 -8.63
CA GLY A 221 -16.55 6.92 -9.69
C GLY A 221 -17.91 6.60 -10.34
N GLU A 222 -18.94 6.41 -9.53
CA GLU A 222 -20.31 6.15 -9.98
C GLU A 222 -20.92 7.36 -10.68
N LYS A 223 -20.75 8.56 -10.12
CA LYS A 223 -21.18 9.81 -10.74
C LYS A 223 -20.58 9.96 -12.15
N LEU A 224 -19.27 9.75 -12.28
CA LEU A 224 -18.57 9.81 -13.57
C LEU A 224 -19.00 8.71 -14.54
N TYR A 225 -19.23 7.49 -14.04
CA TYR A 225 -19.74 6.39 -14.86
C TYR A 225 -21.15 6.67 -15.41
N ASN A 226 -21.97 7.36 -14.63
CA ASN A 226 -23.34 7.68 -15.02
C ASN A 226 -23.43 8.90 -15.95
N SER A 227 -22.56 9.90 -15.77
CA SER A 227 -22.55 11.11 -16.59
C SER A 227 -21.78 10.97 -17.91
N SER A 228 -20.81 10.06 -18.00
CA SER A 228 -19.93 9.93 -19.18
C SER A 228 -20.60 9.21 -20.34
N ASP A 229 -20.76 9.89 -21.48
CA ASP A 229 -21.27 9.29 -22.71
C ASP A 229 -20.37 8.17 -23.23
N LYS A 230 -19.05 8.28 -23.06
CA LYS A 230 -18.08 7.23 -23.40
C LYS A 230 -18.36 5.94 -22.60
N LEU A 231 -18.67 6.07 -21.31
CA LEU A 231 -18.93 4.92 -20.43
C LEU A 231 -20.36 4.37 -20.56
N LYS A 232 -21.32 5.13 -21.09
CA LYS A 232 -22.65 4.59 -21.45
C LYS A 232 -22.56 3.45 -22.47
N VAL A 233 -21.59 3.48 -23.38
CA VAL A 233 -21.36 2.38 -24.34
C VAL A 233 -20.89 1.11 -23.60
N TYR A 234 -20.06 1.24 -22.57
CA TYR A 234 -19.61 0.12 -21.74
C TYR A 234 -20.78 -0.59 -21.04
N LYS A 235 -21.80 0.15 -20.59
CA LYS A 235 -23.02 -0.42 -19.97
C LYS A 235 -23.74 -1.40 -20.88
N LYS A 236 -23.66 -1.25 -22.21
CA LYS A 236 -24.32 -2.15 -23.16
C LYS A 236 -23.63 -3.52 -23.21
N THR A 237 -22.30 -3.54 -23.09
CA THR A 237 -21.45 -4.72 -23.28
C THR A 237 -21.08 -5.41 -21.97
N PHE A 238 -20.85 -4.63 -20.91
CA PHE A 238 -20.31 -5.11 -19.65
C PHE A 238 -21.26 -4.81 -18.47
N ASN A 239 -21.09 -5.57 -17.40
CA ASN A 239 -21.68 -5.28 -16.09
C ASN A 239 -20.60 -4.66 -15.21
N LEU A 240 -20.78 -3.40 -14.79
CA LEU A 240 -19.92 -2.78 -13.78
C LEU A 240 -20.14 -3.48 -12.44
N LYS A 241 -19.05 -3.84 -11.77
CA LYS A 241 -19.02 -4.49 -10.45
C LYS A 241 -18.57 -3.55 -9.36
N ASN A 242 -17.62 -2.68 -9.67
CA ASN A 242 -17.11 -1.67 -8.75
C ASN A 242 -16.50 -0.52 -9.56
N THR A 243 -16.50 0.67 -9.01
CA THR A 243 -15.83 1.83 -9.60
C THR A 243 -15.29 2.72 -8.50
N SER A 244 -14.20 3.42 -8.80
CA SER A 244 -13.67 4.48 -7.97
C SER A 244 -13.07 5.56 -8.87
N ALA A 245 -12.99 6.77 -8.35
CA ALA A 245 -12.32 7.86 -9.02
C ALA A 245 -11.46 8.63 -8.03
N TYR A 246 -10.21 8.85 -8.42
CA TYR A 246 -9.22 9.58 -7.65
C TYR A 246 -8.96 10.89 -8.37
N TYR A 247 -9.40 11.98 -7.78
CA TYR A 247 -8.93 13.30 -8.18
C TYR A 247 -7.94 13.77 -7.13
N ARG A 248 -6.75 14.18 -7.57
CA ARG A 248 -5.67 14.54 -6.65
C ARG A 248 -6.00 15.89 -5.99
N THR A 249 -6.79 15.87 -4.93
CA THR A 249 -6.82 16.99 -3.98
C THR A 249 -5.61 16.78 -3.08
N VAL A 250 -4.57 17.56 -3.33
CA VAL A 250 -3.32 17.61 -2.57
C VAL A 250 -3.64 17.79 -1.09
N GLN A 251 -3.55 16.71 -0.30
CA GLN A 251 -3.41 16.82 1.16
C GLN A 251 -2.46 15.77 1.77
N HIS A 252 -1.88 14.85 0.99
CA HIS A 252 -0.84 13.95 1.48
C HIS A 252 0.44 14.20 0.67
N GLU A 253 1.37 14.92 1.30
CA GLU A 253 2.53 15.61 0.72
C GLU A 253 3.64 14.71 0.12
N TYR A 254 3.49 13.38 0.12
CA TYR A 254 4.62 12.47 -0.12
C TYR A 254 4.64 11.70 -1.44
N ILE A 255 3.92 12.17 -2.47
CA ILE A 255 4.13 11.64 -3.82
C ILE A 255 4.54 12.81 -4.70
N GLU A 256 5.80 12.86 -5.11
CA GLU A 256 6.30 13.87 -6.04
C GLU A 256 5.39 13.97 -7.28
N ALA A 257 5.07 15.21 -7.62
CA ALA A 257 4.16 15.56 -8.69
C ALA A 257 4.75 15.23 -10.06
N GLY A 258 4.25 14.15 -10.67
CA GLY A 258 4.14 14.13 -12.13
C GLY A 258 2.87 14.87 -12.59
N PRO A 259 2.75 15.18 -13.89
CA PRO A 259 1.65 15.94 -14.51
C PRO A 259 0.32 15.15 -14.59
N TRP A 260 -0.02 14.42 -13.53
CA TRP A 260 -1.09 13.43 -13.56
C TRP A 260 -2.47 14.08 -13.35
N ASN A 261 -3.28 13.99 -14.39
CA ASN A 261 -4.73 14.12 -14.34
C ASN A 261 -5.35 13.07 -13.39
N GLY A 262 -6.60 13.28 -12.95
CA GLY A 262 -7.31 12.30 -12.11
C GLY A 262 -7.44 10.92 -12.78
N LYS A 263 -7.80 9.88 -12.03
CA LYS A 263 -7.99 8.52 -12.55
C LYS A 263 -9.36 7.99 -12.21
N TRP A 264 -10.02 7.37 -13.18
CA TRP A 264 -11.25 6.63 -13.02
C TRP A 264 -10.97 5.14 -13.20
N ASP A 265 -11.32 4.35 -12.19
CA ASP A 265 -11.18 2.90 -12.20
C ASP A 265 -12.57 2.25 -12.29
N GLY A 266 -12.67 1.21 -13.12
CA GLY A 266 -13.88 0.43 -13.29
C GLY A 266 -13.56 -1.06 -13.39
N ILE A 267 -14.18 -1.85 -12.50
CA ILE A 267 -14.11 -3.31 -12.55
C ILE A 267 -15.38 -3.81 -13.23
N PHE A 268 -15.21 -4.54 -14.32
CA PHE A 268 -16.30 -5.04 -15.14
C PHE A 268 -16.24 -6.57 -15.28
N SER A 269 -17.41 -7.15 -15.54
CA SER A 269 -17.56 -8.51 -16.03
C SER A 269 -18.32 -8.52 -17.35
N LEU A 270 -18.08 -9.51 -18.22
CA LEU A 270 -18.88 -9.70 -19.43
C LEU A 270 -20.35 -9.97 -19.09
N LYS A 271 -21.28 -9.41 -19.89
CA LYS A 271 -22.70 -9.79 -19.82
C LYS A 271 -22.89 -11.24 -20.25
N LYS A 272 -23.92 -11.90 -19.70
CA LYS A 272 -24.22 -13.33 -19.92
C LYS A 272 -24.21 -13.74 -21.40
N LYS A 273 -24.83 -12.96 -22.29
CA LYS A 273 -24.88 -13.24 -23.74
C LYS A 273 -23.50 -13.27 -24.39
N ILE A 274 -22.62 -12.35 -24.00
CA ILE A 274 -21.26 -12.22 -24.53
C ILE A 274 -20.35 -13.25 -23.87
N LYS A 275 -20.48 -13.44 -22.55
CA LYS A 275 -19.71 -14.44 -21.80
C LYS A 275 -19.82 -15.85 -22.40
N LYS A 276 -20.98 -16.24 -22.92
CA LYS A 276 -21.18 -17.55 -23.60
C LYS A 276 -20.28 -17.78 -24.82
N GLN A 277 -19.68 -16.73 -25.38
CA GLN A 277 -18.74 -16.84 -26.51
C GLN A 277 -17.32 -17.23 -26.04
N PHE A 278 -17.08 -17.27 -24.74
CA PHE A 278 -15.77 -17.51 -24.13
C PHE A 278 -15.88 -18.62 -23.08
N ASN A 279 -14.86 -19.48 -23.03
CA ASN A 279 -14.83 -20.62 -22.10
C ASN A 279 -14.26 -20.27 -20.72
N TYR A 280 -14.07 -18.98 -20.43
CA TYR A 280 -13.33 -18.51 -19.27
C TYR A 280 -14.07 -17.38 -18.54
N ASN A 281 -13.76 -17.22 -17.25
CA ASN A 281 -14.21 -16.06 -16.50
C ASN A 281 -13.31 -14.88 -16.84
N ILE A 282 -13.91 -13.81 -17.34
CA ILE A 282 -13.18 -12.61 -17.76
C ILE A 282 -13.54 -11.46 -16.83
N LYS A 283 -12.53 -10.94 -16.12
CA LYS A 283 -12.60 -9.74 -15.29
C LYS A 283 -11.83 -8.63 -16.00
N ILE A 284 -12.43 -7.46 -16.14
CA ILE A 284 -11.83 -6.34 -16.86
C ILE A 284 -11.68 -5.19 -15.88
N ILE A 285 -10.45 -4.71 -15.69
CA ILE A 285 -10.12 -3.53 -14.89
C ILE A 285 -9.73 -2.42 -15.86
N CYS A 286 -10.59 -1.42 -16.00
CA CYS A 286 -10.31 -0.21 -16.75
C CYS A 286 -9.78 0.86 -15.81
N ARG A 287 -8.68 1.51 -16.18
CA ARG A 287 -8.11 2.69 -15.54
C ARG A 287 -7.95 3.77 -16.59
N PHE A 288 -8.85 4.75 -16.57
CA PHE A 288 -8.91 5.84 -17.53
C PHE A 288 -8.56 7.16 -16.87
N GLU A 289 -8.06 8.11 -17.66
CA GLU A 289 -7.79 9.45 -17.15
C GLU A 289 -9.09 10.23 -16.93
N ILE A 290 -9.05 11.20 -16.03
CA ILE A 290 -10.10 12.19 -15.78
C ILE A 290 -9.52 13.57 -16.08
N ASP A 291 -10.10 14.29 -17.03
CA ASP A 291 -9.68 15.65 -17.35
C ASP A 291 -10.01 16.67 -16.24
N LYS A 292 -9.56 17.91 -16.41
CA LYS A 292 -9.84 19.01 -15.46
C LYS A 292 -11.33 19.34 -15.27
N ASN A 293 -12.18 18.90 -16.19
CA ASN A 293 -13.64 19.09 -16.16
C ASN A 293 -14.36 17.83 -15.66
N TYR A 294 -13.65 16.91 -15.01
CA TYR A 294 -14.19 15.65 -14.52
C TYR A 294 -14.81 14.78 -15.64
N LYS A 295 -14.22 14.78 -16.84
CA LYS A 295 -14.62 13.88 -17.94
C LYS A 295 -13.63 12.74 -18.08
N VAL A 296 -14.15 11.52 -18.17
CA VAL A 296 -13.34 10.32 -18.39
C VAL A 296 -12.82 10.30 -19.83
N ILE A 297 -11.50 10.30 -19.99
CA ILE A 297 -10.81 10.25 -21.28
C ILE A 297 -10.39 8.82 -21.55
N THR A 298 -10.92 8.25 -22.63
CA THR A 298 -10.45 7.00 -23.21
C THR A 298 -10.78 6.94 -24.70
N ASN A 299 -9.91 6.30 -25.49
CA ASN A 299 -10.14 5.95 -26.89
C ASN A 299 -10.37 4.44 -27.08
N ILE A 300 -10.18 3.66 -26.01
CA ILE A 300 -10.45 2.22 -26.00
C ILE A 300 -11.97 2.05 -25.89
N THR A 301 -12.56 1.35 -26.84
CA THR A 301 -14.00 1.06 -26.89
C THR A 301 -14.28 -0.36 -26.42
N PRO A 302 -15.52 -0.69 -26.04
CA PRO A 302 -15.90 -2.08 -25.73
C PRO A 302 -15.60 -3.06 -26.87
N ASP A 303 -15.76 -2.65 -28.12
CA ASP A 303 -15.49 -3.51 -29.29
C ASP A 303 -14.00 -3.81 -29.44
N LYS A 304 -13.13 -2.81 -29.21
CA LYS A 304 -11.67 -3.00 -29.16
C LYS A 304 -11.29 -4.04 -28.09
N ILE A 305 -11.91 -3.96 -26.90
CA ILE A 305 -11.70 -4.93 -25.82
C ILE A 305 -12.17 -6.33 -26.22
N LEU A 306 -13.37 -6.45 -26.80
CA LEU A 306 -13.91 -7.75 -27.22
C LEU A 306 -13.07 -8.38 -28.34
N ASN A 307 -12.56 -7.59 -29.27
CA ASN A 307 -11.68 -8.06 -30.33
C ASN A 307 -10.36 -8.57 -29.75
N ALA A 308 -9.76 -7.85 -28.81
CA ALA A 308 -8.56 -8.30 -28.11
C ALA A 308 -8.80 -9.64 -27.38
N ILE A 309 -9.92 -9.78 -26.66
CA ILE A 309 -10.29 -11.05 -26.00
C ILE A 309 -10.43 -12.17 -27.04
N LYS A 310 -11.08 -11.92 -28.19
CA LYS A 310 -11.22 -12.92 -29.25
C LYS A 310 -9.88 -13.35 -29.83
N GLN A 311 -8.98 -12.40 -30.08
CA GLN A 311 -7.64 -12.70 -30.59
C GLN A 311 -6.86 -13.57 -29.61
N ILE A 312 -6.85 -13.23 -28.32
CA ILE A 312 -6.25 -14.06 -27.27
C ILE A 312 -6.87 -15.45 -27.22
N ASN A 313 -8.20 -15.55 -27.27
CA ASN A 313 -8.91 -16.82 -27.24
C ASN A 313 -8.64 -17.70 -28.47
N ASN A 314 -8.26 -17.10 -29.60
CA ASN A 314 -7.93 -17.81 -30.84
C ASN A 314 -6.42 -18.10 -30.98
N ASN A 315 -5.58 -17.56 -30.09
CA ASN A 315 -4.14 -17.81 -30.12
C ASN A 315 -3.83 -19.23 -29.58
N ASN A 316 -3.24 -20.08 -30.42
CA ASN A 316 -2.95 -21.48 -30.08
C ASN A 316 -2.03 -21.62 -28.87
N LEU A 317 -0.99 -20.78 -28.75
CA LEU A 317 -0.06 -20.81 -27.61
C LEU A 317 -0.80 -20.53 -26.31
N ILE A 318 -1.66 -19.50 -26.29
CA ILE A 318 -2.46 -19.15 -25.11
C ILE A 318 -3.44 -20.26 -24.77
N ARG A 319 -4.12 -20.86 -25.75
CA ARG A 319 -5.02 -21.99 -25.49
C ARG A 319 -4.31 -23.17 -24.83
N THR A 320 -3.15 -23.56 -25.35
CA THR A 320 -2.33 -24.64 -24.78
C THR A 320 -1.89 -24.29 -23.35
N LEU A 321 -1.44 -23.06 -23.14
CA LEU A 321 -1.05 -22.54 -21.84
C LEU A 321 -2.20 -22.62 -20.83
N MET A 322 -3.40 -22.19 -21.24
CA MET A 322 -4.58 -22.20 -20.38
C MET A 322 -5.02 -23.61 -20.00
N GLN A 323 -4.96 -24.55 -20.97
CA GLN A 323 -5.27 -25.96 -20.73
C GLN A 323 -4.28 -26.62 -19.77
N ASN A 324 -2.97 -26.39 -19.98
CA ASN A 324 -1.92 -27.04 -19.19
C ASN A 324 -1.85 -26.53 -17.74
N ASN A 325 -2.14 -25.25 -17.51
CA ASN A 325 -2.02 -24.62 -16.19
C ASN A 325 -3.36 -24.46 -15.46
N LYS A 326 -4.44 -25.10 -15.95
CA LYS A 326 -5.79 -25.02 -15.36
C LYS A 326 -6.27 -23.57 -15.16
N ILE A 327 -5.92 -22.67 -16.07
CA ILE A 327 -6.33 -21.28 -16.00
C ILE A 327 -7.81 -21.19 -16.35
N ASN A 328 -8.60 -20.65 -15.43
CA ASN A 328 -10.04 -20.45 -15.58
C ASN A 328 -10.44 -18.98 -15.54
N ASN A 329 -9.51 -18.08 -15.19
CA ASN A 329 -9.72 -16.65 -15.04
C ASN A 329 -8.75 -15.87 -15.94
N ILE A 330 -9.27 -14.87 -16.66
CA ILE A 330 -8.48 -13.88 -17.39
C ILE A 330 -8.80 -12.51 -16.81
N LEU A 331 -7.77 -11.83 -16.32
CA LEU A 331 -7.82 -10.46 -15.87
C LEU A 331 -7.27 -9.54 -16.98
N LEU A 332 -8.06 -8.55 -17.39
CA LEU A 332 -7.62 -7.54 -18.36
C LEU A 332 -7.39 -6.22 -17.64
N ASN A 333 -6.15 -5.73 -17.57
CA ASN A 333 -5.88 -4.36 -17.13
C ASN A 333 -5.77 -3.43 -18.36
N ILE A 334 -6.58 -2.38 -18.36
CA ILE A 334 -6.68 -1.44 -19.46
C ILE A 334 -6.31 -0.06 -18.91
N GLY A 335 -5.16 0.47 -19.30
CA GLY A 335 -4.59 1.69 -18.71
C GLY A 335 -4.69 2.95 -19.60
N GLY A 336 -5.48 2.88 -20.68
CA GLY A 336 -5.44 3.90 -21.74
C GLY A 336 -4.04 4.00 -22.34
N ASN A 337 -3.55 5.23 -22.52
CA ASN A 337 -2.21 5.51 -23.07
C ASN A 337 -1.09 5.35 -22.02
N ASN A 338 -1.42 5.06 -20.76
CA ASN A 338 -0.47 5.11 -19.63
C ASN A 338 -0.16 3.74 -19.02
N LEU A 339 -0.56 2.63 -19.64
CA LEU A 339 -0.40 1.29 -19.05
C LEU A 339 1.07 1.00 -18.65
N HIS A 340 2.03 1.43 -19.46
CA HIS A 340 3.46 1.27 -19.21
C HIS A 340 4.05 2.22 -18.16
N TRP A 341 3.43 3.37 -17.86
CA TRP A 341 3.98 4.35 -16.89
C TRP A 341 3.64 4.04 -15.44
N GLN A 342 2.73 3.07 -15.21
CA GLN A 342 2.24 2.73 -13.88
C GLN A 342 3.00 1.59 -13.19
N THR A 343 3.99 0.99 -13.85
CA THR A 343 4.82 -0.03 -13.21
C THR A 343 5.89 0.66 -12.36
N ARG A 344 6.11 0.19 -11.13
CA ARG A 344 7.25 0.63 -10.27
C ARG A 344 8.58 0.58 -11.04
N MET A 345 8.69 -0.31 -12.01
CA MET A 345 9.89 -0.53 -12.80
C MET A 345 10.09 0.52 -13.90
N ALA A 346 9.04 1.06 -14.53
CA ALA A 346 9.19 2.18 -15.48
C ALA A 346 9.90 3.40 -14.86
N LYS A 347 9.64 3.68 -13.57
CA LYS A 347 10.37 4.72 -12.83
C LYS A 347 11.85 4.36 -12.60
N ALA A 348 12.15 3.11 -12.25
CA ALA A 348 13.52 2.64 -12.10
C ALA A 348 14.30 2.69 -13.43
N TYR A 349 13.62 2.46 -14.55
CA TYR A 349 14.19 2.53 -15.88
C TYR A 349 14.28 3.93 -16.45
N LYS A 350 13.59 4.93 -15.91
CA LYS A 350 13.76 6.33 -16.34
C LYS A 350 15.23 6.76 -16.30
N ASN A 351 15.94 6.40 -15.23
CA ASN A 351 17.38 6.65 -15.11
C ASN A 351 18.21 5.92 -16.19
N ILE A 352 17.74 4.76 -16.66
CA ILE A 352 18.40 3.98 -17.72
C ILE A 352 18.07 4.55 -19.10
N THR A 353 16.83 4.96 -19.34
CA THR A 353 16.39 5.54 -20.62
C THR A 353 17.02 6.90 -20.84
N ASP A 354 17.05 7.74 -19.79
CA ASP A 354 17.67 9.07 -19.82
C ASP A 354 19.17 8.96 -20.08
N LYS A 355 19.85 7.99 -19.44
CA LYS A 355 21.28 7.73 -19.65
C LYS A 355 21.62 7.26 -21.07
N ASN A 356 20.68 6.58 -21.74
CA ASN A 356 20.90 5.98 -23.05
C ASN A 356 20.20 6.71 -24.20
N ASN A 357 19.63 7.90 -23.96
CA ASN A 357 18.82 8.65 -24.93
C ASN A 357 17.69 7.81 -25.57
N ILE A 358 17.13 6.86 -24.81
CA ILE A 358 16.00 6.05 -25.28
C ILE A 358 14.73 6.86 -25.06
N MET A 359 14.09 7.31 -26.13
CA MET A 359 12.82 8.01 -26.06
C MET A 359 11.71 7.01 -25.73
N LEU A 360 11.02 7.21 -24.62
CA LEU A 360 9.82 6.42 -24.31
C LEU A 360 8.67 6.91 -25.19
N VAL A 361 8.40 6.21 -26.29
CA VAL A 361 7.20 6.46 -27.09
C VAL A 361 5.99 5.93 -26.33
N PRO A 362 4.95 6.74 -26.09
CA PRO A 362 3.72 6.28 -25.49
C PRO A 362 3.14 5.14 -26.31
N LEU A 363 2.94 4.01 -25.64
CA LEU A 363 2.21 2.89 -26.17
C LEU A 363 0.71 3.25 -26.16
N ASP A 364 0.20 3.78 -27.28
CA ASP A 364 -1.22 4.13 -27.44
C ASP A 364 -2.09 2.86 -27.49
N GLU A 365 -3.12 2.83 -26.63
CA GLU A 365 -4.17 1.81 -26.60
C GLU A 365 -3.71 0.35 -26.35
N TRP A 366 -3.34 0.04 -25.10
CA TRP A 366 -2.87 -1.30 -24.73
C TRP A 366 -3.76 -1.98 -23.69
N ILE A 367 -3.74 -3.32 -23.75
CA ILE A 367 -4.40 -4.20 -22.79
C ILE A 367 -3.34 -5.16 -22.24
N GLU A 368 -3.25 -5.24 -20.93
CA GLU A 368 -2.51 -6.30 -20.24
C GLU A 368 -3.47 -7.44 -19.93
N PHE A 369 -3.11 -8.64 -20.33
CA PHE A 369 -3.80 -9.88 -20.01
C PHE A 369 -3.02 -10.61 -18.93
N SER A 370 -3.61 -10.78 -17.75
CA SER A 370 -3.09 -11.64 -16.68
C SER A 370 -3.94 -12.91 -16.61
N PHE A 371 -3.28 -14.06 -16.61
CA PHE A 371 -3.93 -15.36 -16.60
C PHE A 371 -3.84 -15.97 -15.21
N GLU A 372 -4.99 -16.13 -14.55
CA GLU A 372 -5.07 -16.57 -13.16
C GLU A 372 -5.53 -18.03 -13.07
N ASP A 373 -4.85 -18.81 -12.22
CA ASP A 373 -5.26 -20.18 -11.89
C ASP A 373 -6.51 -20.21 -10.99
N GLU A 374 -6.92 -21.42 -10.58
CA GLU A 374 -8.08 -21.61 -9.69
C GLU A 374 -7.92 -20.99 -8.29
N ASN A 375 -6.70 -20.67 -7.87
CA ASN A 375 -6.40 -20.01 -6.60
C ASN A 375 -6.23 -18.48 -6.75
N GLY A 376 -6.31 -17.94 -7.97
CA GLY A 376 -6.09 -16.53 -8.27
C GLY A 376 -4.62 -16.16 -8.47
N TRP A 377 -3.70 -17.12 -8.57
CA TRP A 377 -2.29 -16.84 -8.86
C TRP A 377 -2.11 -16.54 -10.34
N THR A 378 -1.46 -15.41 -10.64
CA THR A 378 -1.11 -15.07 -12.02
C THR A 378 -0.02 -16.01 -12.51
N SER A 379 -0.31 -16.80 -13.54
CA SER A 379 0.64 -17.73 -14.17
C SER A 379 1.44 -17.07 -15.30
N ALA A 380 0.82 -16.13 -16.01
CA ALA A 380 1.46 -15.37 -17.07
C ALA A 380 0.80 -14.00 -17.27
N THR A 381 1.57 -13.02 -17.75
CA THR A 381 1.07 -11.73 -18.19
C THR A 381 1.53 -11.42 -19.61
N PHE A 382 0.62 -10.86 -20.42
CA PHE A 382 0.90 -10.47 -21.80
C PHE A 382 0.42 -9.06 -22.06
N PHE A 383 1.21 -8.27 -22.78
CA PHE A 383 0.79 -6.98 -23.32
C PHE A 383 0.31 -7.14 -24.75
N TYR A 384 -0.82 -6.50 -25.04
CA TYR A 384 -1.46 -6.53 -26.35
C TYR A 384 -1.75 -5.10 -26.82
N PRO A 385 -1.06 -4.61 -27.88
CA PRO A 385 -1.44 -3.40 -28.58
C PRO A 385 -2.74 -3.62 -29.33
N ILE A 386 -3.75 -2.78 -29.10
CA ILE A 386 -5.06 -2.96 -29.74
C ILE A 386 -4.99 -2.86 -31.28
N ASN A 387 -4.02 -2.12 -31.80
CA ASN A 387 -3.85 -1.88 -33.24
C ASN A 387 -2.78 -2.79 -33.87
N SER A 388 -2.40 -3.89 -33.23
CA SER A 388 -1.41 -4.83 -33.77
C SER A 388 -1.77 -6.27 -33.41
N ASP A 389 -1.42 -7.22 -34.29
CA ASP A 389 -1.61 -8.66 -34.04
C ASP A 389 -0.46 -9.28 -33.23
N ILE A 390 0.51 -8.47 -32.80
CA ILE A 390 1.66 -8.90 -32.00
C ILE A 390 1.26 -8.99 -30.53
N LEU A 391 1.52 -10.16 -29.92
CA LEU A 391 1.38 -10.37 -28.49
C LEU A 391 2.77 -10.34 -27.84
N PHE A 392 2.92 -9.58 -26.76
CA PHE A 392 4.17 -9.50 -26.01
C PHE A 392 4.03 -10.24 -24.69
N LEU A 393 4.88 -11.22 -24.45
CA LEU A 393 4.99 -11.84 -23.13
C LEU A 393 5.72 -10.88 -22.17
N ASN A 394 5.07 -10.55 -21.06
CA ASN A 394 5.66 -9.69 -20.03
C ASN A 394 6.32 -10.54 -18.94
N GLU A 395 5.54 -11.39 -18.27
CA GLU A 395 6.02 -12.25 -17.19
C GLU A 395 5.44 -13.67 -17.29
N TRP A 396 6.24 -14.64 -16.87
CA TRP A 396 5.85 -16.05 -16.74
C TRP A 396 6.24 -16.57 -15.35
N HIS A 397 5.27 -17.00 -14.55
CA HIS A 397 5.48 -17.46 -13.18
C HIS A 397 5.55 -18.99 -13.06
N GLY A 398 6.31 -19.62 -13.95
CA GLY A 398 6.76 -21.01 -13.79
C GLY A 398 7.83 -21.09 -12.70
N SER A 399 8.02 -22.27 -12.10
CA SER A 399 8.78 -22.54 -10.86
C SER A 399 10.29 -22.19 -10.85
N GLN A 400 10.79 -21.41 -11.80
CA GLN A 400 12.11 -20.79 -11.75
C GLN A 400 12.01 -19.33 -12.20
N SER A 401 12.46 -18.43 -11.34
CA SER A 401 12.42 -16.97 -11.44
C SER A 401 12.94 -16.44 -12.78
N PHE A 402 12.03 -16.20 -13.72
CA PHE A 402 12.26 -15.33 -14.87
C PHE A 402 11.88 -13.90 -14.49
N TYR A 403 12.82 -12.99 -14.66
CA TYR A 403 12.61 -11.55 -14.49
C TYR A 403 12.09 -10.96 -15.80
N PRO A 404 11.29 -9.89 -15.77
CA PRO A 404 10.54 -9.43 -16.94
C PRO A 404 11.47 -8.89 -18.02
N ASN A 405 11.15 -9.17 -19.28
CA ASN A 405 11.73 -8.53 -20.44
C ASN A 405 10.79 -7.38 -20.85
N TYR A 406 11.31 -6.16 -21.01
CA TYR A 406 10.49 -4.96 -21.19
C TYR A 406 10.46 -4.48 -22.63
N LEU A 407 9.27 -4.14 -23.12
CA LEU A 407 9.08 -3.60 -24.45
C LEU A 407 9.13 -2.07 -24.45
N PHE A 408 10.01 -1.52 -25.29
CA PHE A 408 10.12 -0.10 -25.59
C PHE A 408 9.98 0.11 -27.10
N ARG A 409 9.70 1.33 -27.53
CA ARG A 409 9.91 1.72 -28.94
C ARG A 409 11.03 2.74 -29.01
N ASP A 410 11.92 2.62 -30.00
CA ASP A 410 12.90 3.66 -30.28
C ASP A 410 12.33 4.76 -31.20
N ASN A 411 13.21 5.70 -31.54
CA ASN A 411 12.93 6.83 -32.43
C ASN A 411 12.51 6.40 -33.85
N ASN A 412 12.78 5.14 -34.23
CA ASN A 412 12.40 4.57 -35.52
C ASN A 412 11.11 3.75 -35.44
N ASN A 413 10.43 3.77 -34.28
CA ASN A 413 9.21 3.02 -34.00
C ASN A 413 9.43 1.49 -33.91
N SER A 414 10.68 1.04 -33.86
CA SER A 414 11.04 -0.37 -33.70
C SER A 414 10.82 -0.83 -32.27
N CYS A 415 10.32 -2.06 -32.11
CA CYS A 415 10.11 -2.66 -30.79
C CYS A 415 11.45 -3.15 -30.23
N ILE A 416 11.87 -2.56 -29.12
CA ILE A 416 13.06 -2.92 -28.34
C ILE A 416 12.62 -3.75 -27.15
N ILE A 417 13.15 -4.95 -27.02
CA ILE A 417 13.04 -5.70 -25.77
C ILE A 417 14.30 -5.42 -24.94
N ILE A 418 14.18 -4.95 -23.70
CA ILE A 418 15.30 -4.73 -22.77
C ILE A 418 15.21 -5.75 -21.62
N ASN A 419 16.28 -6.49 -21.38
CA ASN A 419 16.33 -7.42 -20.25
C ASN A 419 16.56 -6.70 -18.91
N LYS A 420 16.49 -7.47 -17.81
CA LYS A 420 16.79 -7.01 -16.44
C LYS A 420 18.13 -6.27 -16.25
N ASN A 421 19.11 -6.48 -17.13
CA ASN A 421 20.43 -5.83 -17.05
C ASN A 421 20.51 -4.53 -17.87
N GLY A 422 19.39 -4.08 -18.46
CA GLY A 422 19.37 -2.90 -19.34
C GLY A 422 19.91 -3.17 -20.75
N LYS A 423 20.11 -4.44 -21.14
CA LYS A 423 20.60 -4.79 -22.48
C LYS A 423 19.42 -5.00 -23.43
N ILE A 424 19.47 -4.34 -24.59
CA ILE A 424 18.56 -4.55 -25.70
C ILE A 424 18.78 -5.98 -26.24
N ILE A 425 17.73 -6.80 -26.24
CA ILE A 425 17.74 -8.22 -26.61
C ILE A 425 17.24 -8.41 -28.05
N GLU A 426 16.28 -7.60 -28.51
CA GLU A 426 15.69 -7.71 -29.84
C GLU A 426 15.29 -6.32 -30.33
N LEU A 427 15.61 -6.02 -31.59
CA LEU A 427 15.11 -4.90 -32.38
C LEU A 427 14.28 -5.53 -33.50
N LYS A 428 12.98 -5.26 -33.53
CA LYS A 428 12.15 -5.49 -34.72
C LYS A 428 11.67 -4.17 -35.27
#